data_AF-A0A383C9S6-F1
#
_entry.id   AF-A0A383C9S6-F1
#
_cell.length_a   1.000
_cell.length_b   1.000
_cell.length_c   1.000
_cell.angle_alpha   90.00
_cell.angle_beta   90.00
_cell.angle_gamma   90.00
#
_symmetry.space_group_name_H-M   'P 1'
#
loop_
_entity.id
_entity.type
_entity.pdbx_description
1 polymer ?
#
loop_
_entity_poly.entity_id
_entity_poly.type
_entity_poly.pdbx_seq_one_letter_code
_entity_poly.pdbx_strand_id
1 'polypeptide(L)'
;MATRFDGFRTEFLDFQKGIRVGHLEPHQRITQILKLSLQALYREDFVIDRWGRGVYWQWICFLPRANRTAKPLSADVNFGCPKFFI
;
A
#
# COMPACT_ATOMS: atom_id res chain seq x y z
N MET A 1 7.86 -7.27 21.26
CA MET A 1 6.61 -6.49 21.43
C MET A 1 5.78 -6.67 20.18
N ALA A 2 4.67 -7.41 20.23
CA ALA A 2 3.78 -7.57 19.09
C ALA A 2 3.01 -6.26 18.89
N THR A 3 3.25 -5.56 17.78
CA THR A 3 2.47 -4.39 17.39
C THR A 3 1.03 -4.86 17.18
N ARG A 4 0.16 -4.62 18.15
CA ARG A 4 -1.27 -4.89 18.02
C ARG A 4 -1.82 -3.81 17.10
N PHE A 5 -2.00 -4.14 15.82
CA PHE A 5 -2.81 -3.33 14.94
C PHE A 5 -4.26 -3.57 15.38
N ASP A 6 -4.87 -2.57 16.00
CA ASP A 6 -6.33 -2.51 16.04
C ASP A 6 -6.77 -2.64 14.58
N GLY A 7 -7.41 -3.76 14.25
CA GLY A 7 -7.60 -4.19 12.87
C GLY A 7 -8.16 -3.08 11.98
N PHE A 8 -7.76 -3.08 10.70
CA PHE A 8 -8.24 -2.09 9.74
C PHE A 8 -9.78 -2.02 9.75
N ARG A 9 -10.33 -0.80 9.90
CA ARG A 9 -11.78 -0.58 9.86
C ARG A 9 -12.23 -0.36 8.41
N THR A 10 -13.19 -1.15 7.97
CA THR A 10 -13.69 -1.14 6.57
C THR A 10 -14.37 0.17 6.17
N GLU A 11 -14.79 1.01 7.12
CA GLU A 11 -15.35 2.36 6.85
C GLU A 11 -14.37 3.31 6.13
N PHE A 12 -13.08 2.98 6.10
CA PHE A 12 -12.08 3.71 5.30
C PHE A 12 -11.96 3.20 3.86
N LEU A 13 -12.73 2.18 3.49
CA LEU A 13 -13.00 1.76 2.11
C LEU A 13 -14.36 2.31 1.70
N ASP A 14 -14.35 3.45 1.02
CA ASP A 14 -15.57 4.04 0.47
C ASP A 14 -15.76 3.48 -0.94
N PHE A 15 -16.68 2.53 -1.13
CA PHE A 15 -16.91 1.91 -2.45
C PHE A 15 -17.49 2.87 -3.50
N GLN A 16 -17.88 4.10 -3.13
CA GLN A 16 -18.30 5.13 -4.09
C GLN A 16 -17.16 6.09 -4.46
N LYS A 17 -16.26 6.40 -3.52
CA LYS A 17 -15.18 7.39 -3.72
C LYS A 17 -13.79 6.78 -3.88
N GLY A 18 -13.58 5.58 -3.39
CA GLY A 18 -12.34 4.82 -3.38
C GLY A 18 -11.78 4.59 -1.98
N ILE A 19 -10.51 4.21 -1.93
CA ILE A 19 -9.75 3.94 -0.72
C ILE A 19 -9.38 5.28 -0.06
N ARG A 20 -9.88 5.56 1.14
CA ARG A 20 -9.50 6.76 1.89
C ARG A 20 -8.08 6.59 2.44
N VAL A 21 -7.26 7.62 2.25
CA VAL A 21 -5.82 7.57 2.58
C VAL A 21 -5.30 8.85 3.24
N GLY A 22 -6.09 9.93 3.21
CA GLY A 22 -5.79 11.20 3.86
C GLY A 22 -6.66 11.44 5.09
N HIS A 23 -6.13 12.24 6.03
CA HIS A 23 -6.79 12.58 7.30
C HIS A 23 -7.22 11.31 8.08
N LEU A 24 -6.28 10.38 8.21
CA LEU A 24 -6.42 9.11 8.91
C LEU A 24 -5.27 8.95 9.89
N GLU A 25 -5.55 8.38 11.04
CA GLU A 25 -4.52 7.93 11.98
C GLU A 25 -3.72 6.76 11.39
N PRO A 26 -2.46 6.54 11.82
CA PRO A 26 -1.63 5.44 11.32
C PRO A 26 -2.33 4.08 11.29
N HIS A 27 -3.05 3.72 12.36
CA HIS A 27 -3.80 2.47 12.48
C HIS A 27 -5.06 2.40 11.60
N GLN A 28 -5.47 3.51 10.98
CA GLN A 28 -6.60 3.58 10.05
C GLN A 28 -6.16 3.49 8.60
N ARG A 29 -4.85 3.64 8.33
CA ARG A 29 -4.30 3.63 6.98
C ARG A 29 -4.07 2.19 6.53
N ILE A 30 -4.97 1.67 5.70
CA ILE A 30 -4.81 0.34 5.07
C ILE A 30 -3.42 0.19 4.41
N THR A 31 -2.91 1.28 3.83
CA THR A 31 -1.58 1.33 3.23
C THR A 31 -0.46 1.06 4.22
N GLN A 32 -0.52 1.56 5.46
CA GLN A 32 0.49 1.26 6.47
C GLN A 32 0.35 -0.15 7.03
N ILE A 33 -0.89 -0.60 7.29
CA ILE A 33 -1.16 -1.94 7.82
C ILE A 33 -0.64 -3.02 6.85
N LEU A 34 -1.01 -2.90 5.57
CA LEU A 34 -0.56 -3.83 4.53
C LEU A 34 0.94 -3.74 4.31
N LYS A 35 1.51 -2.52 4.24
CA LYS A 35 2.96 -2.35 4.11
C LYS A 35 3.72 -3.03 5.25
N LEU A 36 3.36 -2.76 6.50
CA LEU A 36 4.05 -3.33 7.67
C LEU A 36 3.89 -4.86 7.73
N SER A 37 2.73 -5.38 7.33
CA SER A 37 2.50 -6.83 7.24
C SER A 37 3.39 -7.48 6.18
N LEU A 38 3.49 -6.88 4.99
CA LEU A 38 4.38 -7.35 3.92
C LEU A 38 5.85 -7.29 4.32
N GLN A 39 6.28 -6.19 4.95
CA GLN A 39 7.66 -6.07 5.43
C GLN A 39 8.00 -7.09 6.52
N ALA A 40 7.06 -7.36 7.44
CA ALA A 40 7.24 -8.38 8.46
C ALA A 40 7.34 -9.78 7.84
N LEU A 41 6.51 -10.09 6.85
CA LEU A 41 6.46 -11.38 6.16
C LEU A 41 7.71 -11.63 5.32
N TYR A 42 8.10 -10.67 4.47
CA TYR A 42 9.17 -10.85 3.48
C TYR A 42 10.54 -10.35 3.95
N ARG A 43 10.62 -9.70 5.13
CA ARG A 43 11.86 -9.13 5.68
C ARG A 43 12.56 -8.14 4.73
N GLU A 44 11.80 -7.48 3.87
CA GLU A 44 12.28 -6.47 2.91
C GLU A 44 11.49 -5.17 3.08
N ASP A 45 12.04 -4.02 2.67
CA ASP A 45 11.27 -2.77 2.63
C ASP A 45 10.38 -2.69 1.39
N PHE A 46 9.18 -2.14 1.56
CA PHE A 46 8.19 -1.98 0.49
C PHE A 46 7.88 -0.51 0.28
N VAL A 47 7.67 -0.13 -0.97
CA VAL A 47 7.12 1.19 -1.33
C VAL A 47 5.68 1.04 -1.80
N ILE A 48 4.89 2.06 -1.54
CA ILE A 48 3.49 2.13 -1.94
C ILE A 48 3.44 2.89 -3.27
N ASP A 49 2.76 2.31 -4.25
CA ASP A 49 2.39 2.99 -5.48
C ASP A 49 0.85 3.00 -5.61
N ARG A 50 0.32 3.94 -6.38
CA ARG A 50 -1.07 4.37 -6.24
C ARG A 50 -1.58 5.15 -7.44
N TRP A 51 -2.89 5.13 -7.62
CA TRP A 51 -3.57 6.04 -8.54
C TRP A 51 -4.88 6.55 -7.95
N GLY A 52 -5.10 7.85 -8.07
CA GLY A 52 -6.24 8.54 -7.46
C GLY A 52 -6.05 10.04 -7.37
N ARG A 53 -6.99 10.72 -6.71
CA ARG A 53 -6.97 12.18 -6.55
C ARG A 53 -7.32 12.59 -5.12
N GLY A 54 -6.52 13.49 -4.56
CA GLY A 54 -6.76 14.00 -3.21
C GLY A 54 -6.64 12.88 -2.16
N VAL A 55 -7.62 12.81 -1.26
CA VAL A 55 -7.64 11.88 -0.12
C VAL A 55 -8.27 10.51 -0.42
N TYR A 56 -8.74 10.29 -1.66
CA TYR A 56 -9.31 9.02 -2.12
C TYR A 56 -8.56 8.48 -3.32
N TRP A 57 -8.13 7.22 -3.24
CA TRP A 57 -7.44 6.53 -4.34
C TRP A 57 -8.23 5.33 -4.84
N GLN A 58 -8.15 5.09 -6.15
CA GLN A 58 -8.89 4.03 -6.83
C GLN A 58 -8.13 2.70 -6.78
N TRP A 59 -6.80 2.77 -6.80
CA TRP A 59 -5.98 1.59 -6.52
C TRP A 59 -4.71 1.91 -5.76
N ILE A 60 -4.28 0.92 -4.98
CA ILE A 60 -3.00 0.90 -4.27
C ILE A 60 -2.27 -0.39 -4.57
N CYS A 61 -0.95 -0.33 -4.56
CA CYS A 61 -0.11 -1.51 -4.64
C CYS A 61 1.15 -1.34 -3.82
N PHE A 62 1.82 -2.45 -3.58
CA PHE A 62 3.05 -2.52 -2.82
C PHE A 62 4.09 -3.22 -3.69
N LEU A 63 5.25 -2.62 -3.82
CA LEU A 63 6.37 -3.22 -4.50
C LEU A 63 7.61 -3.23 -3.61
N PRO A 64 8.45 -4.27 -3.69
CA PRO A 64 9.75 -4.26 -3.04
C PRO A 64 10.53 -3.01 -3.44
N ARG A 65 11.18 -2.36 -2.46
CA ARG A 65 11.97 -1.16 -2.74
C ARG A 65 13.08 -1.46 -3.74
N ALA A 66 13.70 -2.63 -3.65
CA ALA A 66 14.75 -3.06 -4.58
C ALA A 66 14.26 -3.03 -6.04
N ASN A 67 13.04 -3.52 -6.30
CA ASN A 67 12.43 -3.49 -7.62
C ASN A 67 12.21 -2.06 -8.11
N ARG A 68 11.77 -1.15 -7.23
CA ARG A 68 11.60 0.28 -7.59
C ARG A 68 12.94 0.92 -7.96
N THR A 69 13.99 0.66 -7.18
CA THR A 69 15.32 1.22 -7.42
C THR A 69 16.01 0.63 -8.64
N ALA A 70 15.67 -0.61 -9.02
CA ALA A 70 16.22 -1.27 -10.19
C ALA A 70 15.67 -0.73 -11.53
N LYS A 71 14.55 0.01 -11.53
CA LYS A 71 13.86 0.41 -12.79
C LYS A 71 14.70 1.18 -13.82
N PRO A 72 15.68 2.04 -13.46
CA PRO A 72 16.56 2.63 -14.47
C PRO A 72 17.38 1.61 -15.25
N LEU A 73 17.73 0.48 -14.63
CA LEU A 73 18.53 -0.60 -15.22
C LEU A 73 17.66 -1.74 -15.78
N SER A 74 16.45 -1.92 -15.26
CA SER A 74 15.50 -2.98 -15.61
C SER A 74 14.23 -2.41 -16.26
N ALA A 75 14.41 -1.38 -17.10
CA ALA A 75 13.31 -0.64 -17.70
C ALA A 75 12.43 -1.52 -18.61
N ASP A 76 13.02 -2.57 -19.18
CA ASP A 76 12.40 -3.58 -20.03
C ASP A 76 11.76 -4.75 -19.26
N VAL A 77 11.94 -4.83 -17.94
CA VAL A 77 11.42 -5.91 -17.11
C VAL A 77 10.24 -5.44 -16.26
N ASN A 78 9.13 -6.19 -16.29
CA ASN A 78 7.99 -5.98 -15.39
C ASN A 78 8.02 -6.98 -14.23
N PHE A 79 8.29 -6.48 -13.01
CA PHE A 79 8.28 -7.30 -11.79
C PHE A 79 6.88 -7.70 -11.33
N GLY A 80 5.83 -7.07 -11.87
CA GLY A 80 4.47 -7.20 -11.36
C GLY A 80 4.30 -6.63 -9.94
N CYS A 81 3.06 -6.48 -9.51
CA CYS A 81 2.71 -6.29 -8.10
C CYS A 81 1.22 -6.59 -7.89
N PRO A 82 0.84 -7.12 -6.71
CA PRO A 82 -0.55 -7.23 -6.34
C PRO A 82 -1.12 -5.81 -6.15
N LYS A 83 -2.22 -5.54 -6.85
CA LYS A 83 -2.93 -4.28 -6.78
C LYS A 83 -4.28 -4.51 -6.09
N PHE A 84 -4.61 -3.65 -5.15
CA PHE A 84 -5.91 -3.60 -4.51
C PHE A 84 -6.71 -2.45 -5.14
N PHE A 85 -7.91 -2.76 -5.62
CA PHE A 85 -8.79 -1.85 -6.35
C PHE A 85 -10.16 -1.80 -5.67
N ILE A 86 -10.80 -0.64 -5.75
CA ILE A 86 -12.20 -0.40 -5.37
C ILE A 86 -12.89 0.28 -6.55
#